data_AF-A0A960XQP9-F1
#
_entry.id   AF-A0A960XQP9-F1
#
_cell.length_a   1.000
_cell.length_b   1.000
_cell.length_c   1.000
_cell.angle_alpha   90.00
_cell.angle_beta   90.00
_cell.angle_gamma   90.00
#
_symmetry.space_group_name_H-M   'P 1'
#
loop_
_entity.id
_entity.type
_entity.pdbx_description
1 polymer ?
#
loop_
_entity_poly.entity_id
_entity_poly.type
_entity_poly.pdbx_seq_one_letter_code
_entity_poly.pdbx_strand_id
1 'polypeptide(L)'
;SIPQWKQDMAIGFNPPKRRWLSNDDFDYGEGAFEYGWYNATEHVQGKWVRQVVFVKGKDARKEGYHLVIDTVEPADKKLRTWRHPWQLGLNASNIAIRGADRSATAIAAGVALQILPVGEMTPRLIQGQEQPELLGWRIYDTTANPWPVPTYEWQADGTFCRAWVIQMQTEESQWPVESVEAEPTQSPGELRFTVHLRNGRADHVIRRFPGGPPFECRGGMIAGDLAVLRTDAAGTNLARLEMQQGEDSVAKPLLPSNLPAARAETPSK
;
A
#
# COMPACT_ATOMS: atom_id res chain seq x y z
N SER A 1 -15.12 8.02 31.19
CA SER A 1 -14.70 7.44 29.89
C SER A 1 -15.24 6.02 29.82
N ILE A 2 -15.75 5.57 28.67
CA ILE A 2 -15.96 4.14 28.45
C ILE A 2 -14.55 3.52 28.37
N PRO A 3 -14.23 2.49 29.17
CA PRO A 3 -12.94 1.83 29.09
C PRO A 3 -12.68 1.32 27.66
N GLN A 4 -11.47 1.52 27.13
CA GLN A 4 -11.03 1.10 25.78
C GLN A 4 -11.50 -0.32 25.45
N TRP A 5 -11.37 -1.24 26.41
CA TRP A 5 -11.78 -2.65 26.26
C TRP A 5 -13.26 -2.85 25.92
N LYS A 6 -14.17 -1.96 26.35
CA LYS A 6 -15.60 -2.05 25.99
C LYS A 6 -15.87 -1.62 24.55
N GLN A 7 -15.08 -0.70 23.99
CA GLN A 7 -15.13 -0.35 22.57
C GLN A 7 -14.49 -1.46 21.71
N ASP A 8 -13.36 -2.01 22.16
CA ASP A 8 -12.67 -3.12 21.50
C ASP A 8 -13.53 -4.40 21.49
N MET A 9 -14.27 -4.68 22.57
CA MET A 9 -15.24 -5.78 22.59
C MET A 9 -16.37 -5.57 21.59
N ALA A 10 -16.93 -4.36 21.47
CA ALA A 10 -18.02 -4.09 20.53
C ALA A 10 -17.59 -4.27 19.06
N ILE A 11 -16.35 -3.89 18.71
CA ILE A 11 -15.75 -4.14 17.39
C ILE A 11 -15.46 -5.64 17.19
N GLY A 12 -15.05 -6.36 18.24
CA GLY A 12 -14.87 -7.81 18.21
C GLY A 12 -16.16 -8.59 17.91
N PHE A 13 -17.33 -8.07 18.32
CA PHE A 13 -18.63 -8.70 18.05
C PHE A 13 -19.25 -8.29 16.71
N ASN A 14 -18.96 -7.10 16.20
CA ASN A 14 -19.41 -6.61 14.88
C ASN A 14 -18.22 -6.09 14.07
N PRO A 15 -17.34 -6.97 13.56
CA PRO A 15 -16.20 -6.54 12.78
C PRO A 15 -16.68 -5.79 11.53
N PRO A 16 -16.02 -4.68 11.14
CA PRO A 16 -16.34 -4.01 9.89
C PRO A 16 -16.24 -4.98 8.71
N LYS A 17 -17.15 -4.86 7.74
CA LYS A 17 -17.12 -5.66 6.51
C LYS A 17 -15.80 -5.40 5.78
N ARG A 18 -15.09 -6.48 5.48
CA ARG A 18 -13.89 -6.49 4.64
C ARG A 18 -14.19 -7.29 3.39
N ARG A 19 -13.92 -6.72 2.22
CA ARG A 19 -14.12 -7.42 0.95
C ARG A 19 -12.96 -8.38 0.71
N TRP A 20 -13.29 -9.53 0.15
CA TRP A 20 -12.36 -10.57 -0.24
C TRP A 20 -12.76 -11.09 -1.62
N LEU A 21 -11.79 -11.36 -2.47
CA LEU A 21 -11.98 -12.05 -3.75
C LEU A 21 -10.83 -13.02 -3.94
N SER A 22 -11.12 -14.20 -4.48
CA SER A 22 -10.14 -15.20 -4.87
C SER A 22 -10.63 -15.90 -6.12
N ASN A 23 -9.89 -15.78 -7.22
CA ASN A 23 -10.15 -16.46 -8.49
C ASN A 23 -8.83 -16.89 -9.15
N ASP A 24 -8.88 -17.37 -10.39
CA ASP A 24 -7.71 -17.92 -11.09
C ASP A 24 -6.63 -16.86 -11.37
N ASP A 25 -7.02 -15.60 -11.60
CA ASP A 25 -6.11 -14.53 -11.98
C ASP A 25 -5.66 -13.66 -10.79
N PHE A 26 -6.49 -13.57 -9.75
CA PHE A 26 -6.32 -12.62 -8.66
C PHE A 26 -6.76 -13.17 -7.30
N ASP A 27 -6.06 -12.76 -6.23
CA ASP A 27 -6.63 -12.65 -4.89
C ASP A 27 -6.67 -11.18 -4.46
N TYR A 28 -7.60 -10.86 -3.58
CA TYR A 28 -7.77 -9.53 -3.03
C TYR A 28 -8.16 -9.61 -1.55
N GLY A 29 -7.55 -8.73 -0.75
CA GLY A 29 -8.00 -8.44 0.60
C GLY A 29 -7.81 -6.98 0.95
N GLU A 30 -8.55 -6.52 1.96
CA GLU A 30 -8.46 -5.16 2.48
C GLU A 30 -8.54 -5.12 4.01
N GLY A 31 -7.90 -4.09 4.57
CA GLY A 31 -7.98 -3.76 5.98
C GLY A 31 -7.98 -2.26 6.17
N ALA A 32 -8.44 -1.82 7.34
CA ALA A 32 -8.32 -0.43 7.74
C ALA A 32 -7.87 -0.30 9.19
N PHE A 33 -7.27 0.85 9.47
CA PHE A 33 -6.80 1.28 10.77
C PHE A 33 -7.20 2.75 10.97
N GLU A 34 -8.00 3.02 12.00
CA GLU A 34 -8.63 4.34 12.22
C GLU A 34 -8.10 5.05 13.47
N TYR A 35 -7.07 4.49 14.13
CA TYR A 35 -6.50 5.07 15.33
C TYR A 35 -5.52 6.21 15.05
N GLY A 36 -5.22 6.50 13.77
CA GLY A 36 -4.26 7.53 13.39
C GLY A 36 -2.80 7.19 13.70
N TRP A 37 -1.92 8.18 13.63
CA TRP A 37 -0.46 8.00 13.73
C TRP A 37 0.11 8.82 14.88
N TYR A 38 1.02 8.24 15.65
CA TYR A 38 1.73 8.96 16.70
C TYR A 38 3.11 9.37 16.21
N ASN A 39 3.46 10.63 16.42
CA ASN A 39 4.84 11.08 16.48
C ASN A 39 5.16 11.54 17.91
N ALA A 40 6.41 11.92 18.18
CA ALA A 40 6.85 12.30 19.53
C ALA A 40 6.08 13.50 20.13
N THR A 41 5.42 14.31 19.31
CA THR A 41 4.83 15.60 19.69
C THR A 41 3.35 15.77 19.33
N GLU A 42 2.79 14.85 18.55
CA GLU A 42 1.47 14.97 17.93
C GLU A 42 0.87 13.59 17.69
N HIS A 43 -0.44 13.49 17.94
CA HIS A 43 -1.27 12.40 17.46
C HIS A 43 -2.05 12.88 16.23
N VAL A 44 -1.70 12.35 15.07
CA VAL A 44 -2.39 12.62 13.80
C VAL A 44 -3.59 11.69 13.70
N GLN A 45 -4.78 12.18 14.00
CA GLN A 45 -6.03 11.44 13.81
C GLN A 45 -6.28 11.16 12.32
N GLY A 46 -6.93 10.04 12.01
CA GLY A 46 -7.31 9.73 10.63
C GLY A 46 -7.46 8.24 10.37
N LYS A 47 -7.65 7.92 9.10
CA LYS A 47 -7.89 6.56 8.62
C LYS A 47 -6.84 6.14 7.62
N TRP A 48 -6.42 4.90 7.74
CA TRP A 48 -5.57 4.20 6.79
C TRP A 48 -6.34 3.00 6.27
N VAL A 49 -6.47 2.88 4.95
CA VAL A 49 -6.95 1.68 4.27
C VAL A 49 -5.78 1.06 3.52
N ARG A 50 -5.57 -0.24 3.68
CA ARG A 50 -4.66 -1.04 2.86
C ARG A 50 -5.45 -2.03 2.03
N GLN A 51 -5.21 -2.02 0.74
CA GLN A 51 -5.75 -2.96 -0.24
C GLN A 51 -4.57 -3.75 -0.80
N VAL A 52 -4.68 -5.08 -0.83
CA VAL A 52 -3.63 -5.97 -1.34
C VAL A 52 -4.23 -6.82 -2.46
N VAL A 53 -3.57 -6.82 -3.62
CA VAL A 53 -3.92 -7.68 -4.76
C VAL A 53 -2.78 -8.65 -4.99
N PHE A 54 -3.07 -9.95 -5.03
CA PHE A 54 -2.16 -10.99 -5.49
C PHE A 54 -2.47 -11.25 -6.95
N VAL A 55 -1.60 -10.82 -7.85
CA VAL A 55 -1.76 -11.01 -9.29
C VAL A 55 -1.08 -12.33 -9.66
N LYS A 56 -1.81 -13.32 -10.18
CA LYS A 56 -1.34 -14.71 -10.36
C LYS A 56 -0.77 -14.98 -11.75
N GLY A 57 -1.48 -14.58 -12.81
CA GLY A 57 -1.13 -15.06 -14.16
C GLY A 57 -1.34 -16.57 -14.31
N LYS A 58 -0.76 -17.18 -15.35
CA LYS A 58 -0.99 -18.62 -15.61
C LYS A 58 -0.23 -19.54 -14.64
N ASP A 59 0.94 -19.11 -14.18
CA ASP A 59 1.71 -19.76 -13.11
C ASP A 59 2.16 -18.68 -12.13
N ALA A 60 1.47 -18.57 -10.99
CA ALA A 60 1.76 -17.57 -9.95
C ALA A 60 3.20 -17.59 -9.45
N ARG A 61 3.89 -18.72 -9.57
CA ARG A 61 5.30 -18.82 -9.15
C ARG A 61 6.23 -18.09 -10.11
N LYS A 62 5.85 -17.91 -11.37
CA LYS A 62 6.69 -17.30 -12.43
C LYS A 62 6.18 -15.94 -12.87
N GLU A 63 4.87 -15.80 -12.95
CA GLU A 63 4.19 -14.60 -13.48
C GLU A 63 3.62 -13.73 -12.36
N GLY A 64 3.57 -14.25 -11.14
CA GLY A 64 2.87 -13.61 -10.04
C GLY A 64 3.66 -12.48 -9.39
N TYR A 65 2.92 -11.48 -8.92
CA TYR A 65 3.42 -10.35 -8.15
C TYR A 65 2.30 -9.78 -7.28
N HIS A 66 2.64 -8.84 -6.40
CA HIS A 66 1.70 -8.24 -5.45
C HIS A 66 1.58 -6.75 -5.68
N LEU A 67 0.36 -6.23 -5.51
CA LEU A 67 0.09 -4.81 -5.39
C LEU A 67 -0.28 -4.52 -3.93
N VAL A 68 0.41 -3.57 -3.31
CA VAL A 68 0.03 -3.02 -2.01
C VAL A 68 -0.36 -1.57 -2.23
N ILE A 69 -1.61 -1.22 -1.94
CA ILE A 69 -2.15 0.12 -2.15
C ILE A 69 -2.63 0.64 -0.80
N ASP A 70 -2.04 1.75 -0.35
CA ASP A 70 -2.38 2.43 0.88
C ASP A 70 -3.10 3.73 0.56
N THR A 71 -4.32 3.90 1.10
CA THR A 71 -5.00 5.20 1.15
C THR A 71 -4.98 5.72 2.56
N VAL A 72 -4.57 6.97 2.71
CA VAL A 72 -4.47 7.65 3.99
C VAL A 72 -5.36 8.89 3.95
N GLU A 73 -6.21 9.03 4.97
CA GLU A 73 -7.17 10.11 5.17
C GLU A 73 -6.92 10.74 6.55
N PRO A 74 -5.95 11.67 6.66
CA PRO A 74 -5.73 12.42 7.90
C PRO A 74 -6.94 13.31 8.21
N ALA A 75 -7.25 13.49 9.48
CA ALA A 75 -8.34 14.36 9.93
C ALA A 75 -8.06 15.85 9.69
N ASP A 76 -6.78 16.22 9.53
CA ASP A 76 -6.35 17.57 9.17
C ASP A 76 -5.74 17.64 7.77
N LYS A 77 -5.44 18.86 7.32
CA LYS A 77 -4.84 19.13 6.01
C LYS A 77 -3.44 19.73 6.12
N LYS A 78 -2.71 19.45 7.21
CA LYS A 78 -1.34 19.98 7.33
C LYS A 78 -0.39 19.13 6.49
N LEU A 79 0.48 19.80 5.73
CA LEU A 79 1.56 19.17 4.97
C LEU A 79 2.52 18.45 5.93
N ARG A 80 2.81 17.18 5.66
CA ARG A 80 3.77 16.38 6.43
C ARG A 80 4.63 15.51 5.54
N THR A 81 5.77 15.10 6.08
CA THR A 81 6.56 13.99 5.53
C THR A 81 5.95 12.68 6.02
N TRP A 82 5.51 11.86 5.08
CA TRP A 82 5.02 10.53 5.29
C TRP A 82 6.08 9.51 4.93
N ARG A 83 6.00 8.35 5.56
CA ARG A 83 7.01 7.30 5.44
C ARG A 83 6.36 5.94 5.36
N HIS A 84 6.94 5.07 4.55
CA HIS A 84 6.58 3.65 4.52
C HIS A 84 7.84 2.78 4.61
N PRO A 85 8.10 2.15 5.77
CA PRO A 85 9.22 1.25 5.95
C PRO A 85 8.88 -0.20 5.55
N TRP A 86 9.84 -0.88 4.93
CA TRP A 86 9.79 -2.31 4.62
C TRP A 86 10.78 -3.08 5.47
N GLN A 87 10.30 -3.96 6.34
CA GLN A 87 11.15 -4.86 7.11
C GLN A 87 11.42 -6.14 6.29
N LEU A 88 12.66 -6.33 5.86
CA LEU A 88 13.06 -7.48 5.04
C LEU A 88 13.88 -8.48 5.87
N GLY A 89 13.58 -9.77 5.70
CA GLY A 89 14.14 -10.86 6.52
C GLY A 89 15.51 -11.40 6.09
N LEU A 90 16.06 -10.93 4.97
CA LEU A 90 17.34 -11.39 4.39
C LEU A 90 18.55 -10.69 5.00
N ASN A 91 19.75 -11.26 4.84
CA ASN A 91 21.00 -10.66 5.35
C ASN A 91 21.11 -9.17 4.98
N ALA A 92 21.55 -8.35 5.95
CA ALA A 92 21.64 -6.90 5.80
C ALA A 92 22.40 -6.46 4.53
N SER A 93 23.51 -7.14 4.20
CA SER A 93 24.34 -6.85 3.01
C SER A 93 23.64 -7.06 1.67
N ASN A 94 22.51 -7.77 1.67
CA ASN A 94 21.78 -8.10 0.45
C ASN A 94 20.69 -7.06 0.13
N ILE A 95 20.44 -6.14 1.06
CA ILE A 95 19.38 -5.13 0.95
C ILE A 95 19.97 -3.85 0.38
N ALA A 96 19.42 -3.38 -0.75
CA ALA A 96 19.90 -2.18 -1.43
C ALA A 96 18.77 -1.38 -2.07
N ILE A 97 18.99 -0.08 -2.24
CA ILE A 97 18.15 0.78 -3.09
C ILE A 97 18.80 0.84 -4.49
N ARG A 98 18.01 0.55 -5.52
CA ARG A 98 18.42 0.66 -6.92
C ARG A 98 18.11 2.06 -7.43
N GLY A 99 19.14 2.78 -7.86
CA GLY A 99 18.99 4.15 -8.34
C GLY A 99 18.13 4.29 -9.61
N ALA A 100 18.18 3.29 -10.51
CA ALA A 100 17.54 3.36 -11.83
C ALA A 100 16.01 3.44 -11.77
N ASP A 101 15.38 2.67 -10.87
CA ASP A 101 13.92 2.57 -10.73
C ASP A 101 13.45 2.90 -9.31
N ARG A 102 14.37 3.38 -8.46
CA ARG A 102 14.14 3.70 -7.04
C ARG A 102 13.64 2.51 -6.21
N SER A 103 13.75 1.28 -6.70
CA SER A 103 13.26 0.10 -6.00
C SER A 103 14.15 -0.28 -4.82
N ALA A 104 13.53 -0.86 -3.81
CA ALA A 104 14.23 -1.61 -2.78
C ALA A 104 14.38 -3.05 -3.25
N THR A 105 15.58 -3.60 -3.13
CA THR A 105 15.91 -4.98 -3.52
C THR A 105 16.48 -5.73 -2.34
N ALA A 106 16.21 -7.03 -2.30
CA ALA A 106 16.91 -7.96 -1.41
C ALA A 106 17.23 -9.24 -2.18
N ILE A 107 18.51 -9.41 -2.54
CA ILE A 107 18.96 -10.45 -3.47
C ILE A 107 20.00 -11.35 -2.79
N ALA A 108 19.73 -12.64 -2.75
CA ALA A 108 20.63 -13.67 -2.22
C ALA A 108 20.64 -14.90 -3.13
N ALA A 109 21.49 -15.89 -2.83
CA ALA A 109 21.48 -17.15 -3.57
C ALA A 109 20.09 -17.82 -3.45
N GLY A 110 19.43 -18.02 -4.59
CA GLY A 110 18.13 -18.69 -4.69
C GLY A 110 16.91 -17.83 -4.36
N VAL A 111 17.08 -16.52 -4.11
CA VAL A 111 15.96 -15.61 -3.86
C VAL A 111 16.29 -14.17 -4.26
N ALA A 112 15.36 -13.54 -4.98
CA ALA A 112 15.44 -12.16 -5.41
C ALA A 112 14.09 -11.48 -5.19
N LEU A 113 14.07 -10.47 -4.31
CA LEU A 113 12.90 -9.64 -4.03
C LEU A 113 13.12 -8.22 -4.55
N GLN A 114 12.07 -7.65 -5.14
CA GLN A 114 12.01 -6.24 -5.52
C GLN A 114 10.70 -5.61 -5.05
N ILE A 115 10.78 -4.39 -4.53
CA ILE A 115 9.65 -3.52 -4.20
C ILE A 115 9.80 -2.25 -5.04
N LEU A 116 8.92 -2.07 -6.01
CA LEU A 116 8.88 -0.91 -6.90
C LEU A 116 7.89 0.12 -6.35
N PRO A 117 8.32 1.37 -6.08
CA PRO A 117 7.39 2.44 -5.71
C PRO A 117 6.53 2.87 -6.91
N VAL A 118 5.26 3.18 -6.67
CA VAL A 118 4.38 3.78 -7.68
C VAL A 118 4.31 5.29 -7.49
N GLY A 119 4.82 6.03 -8.47
CA GLY A 119 4.88 7.49 -8.45
C GLY A 119 6.10 8.06 -7.72
N GLU A 120 6.05 9.36 -7.43
CA GLU A 120 7.19 10.09 -6.85
C GLU A 120 7.33 9.83 -5.35
N MET A 121 8.37 9.08 -5.00
CA MET A 121 8.81 8.82 -3.62
C MET A 121 10.34 8.81 -3.57
N THR A 122 10.90 9.26 -2.45
CA THR A 122 12.35 9.23 -2.19
C THR A 122 12.68 7.98 -1.38
N PRO A 123 13.37 6.98 -1.96
CA PRO A 123 13.82 5.83 -1.19
C PRO A 123 15.06 6.19 -0.35
N ARG A 124 15.11 5.67 0.87
CA ARG A 124 16.28 5.73 1.75
C ARG A 124 16.48 4.39 2.44
N LEU A 125 17.72 4.08 2.80
CA LEU A 125 18.03 2.93 3.64
C LEU A 125 18.34 3.44 5.04
N ILE A 126 17.46 3.20 6.00
CA ILE A 126 17.66 3.59 7.40
C ILE A 126 18.26 2.38 8.12
N GLN A 127 19.37 2.58 8.83
CA GLN A 127 20.05 1.51 9.57
C GLN A 127 20.44 2.00 10.96
N GLY A 128 19.81 1.43 11.99
CA GLY A 128 19.97 1.88 13.37
C GLY A 128 19.24 3.19 13.66
N GLN A 129 19.55 3.78 14.81
CA GLN A 129 18.88 4.98 15.29
C GLN A 129 19.39 6.22 14.52
N GLU A 130 18.50 6.83 13.75
CA GLU A 130 18.65 8.21 13.27
C GLU A 130 17.84 9.12 14.22
N GLN A 131 18.17 10.41 14.33
CA GLN A 131 17.27 11.35 15.01
C GLN A 131 16.31 11.95 13.98
N PRO A 132 14.97 11.86 14.17
CA PRO A 132 14.23 11.41 15.35
C PRO A 132 13.82 9.91 15.38
N GLU A 133 14.28 9.06 14.47
CA GLU A 133 13.72 7.72 14.20
C GLU A 133 14.14 6.56 15.16
N LEU A 134 13.14 5.80 15.61
CA LEU A 134 13.28 4.43 16.14
C LEU A 134 12.94 3.40 15.06
N LEU A 135 13.64 3.43 13.93
CA LEU A 135 13.54 2.42 12.87
C LEU A 135 14.91 1.76 12.65
N GLY A 136 14.97 0.66 11.89
CA GLY A 136 16.25 0.06 11.55
C GLY A 136 16.93 -0.74 12.66
N TRP A 137 16.16 -1.32 13.58
CA TRP A 137 16.69 -2.25 14.59
C TRP A 137 16.01 -3.61 14.48
N ARG A 138 16.80 -4.68 14.63
CA ARG A 138 16.29 -6.05 14.79
C ARG A 138 16.64 -6.53 16.19
N ILE A 139 15.62 -6.87 16.96
CA ILE A 139 15.76 -7.35 18.34
C ILE A 139 15.67 -8.88 18.32
N TYR A 140 16.74 -9.53 18.76
CA TYR A 140 16.81 -10.97 18.98
C TYR A 140 17.23 -11.21 20.42
N ASP A 141 16.35 -11.85 21.19
CA ASP A 141 16.49 -12.11 22.62
C ASP A 141 16.83 -10.82 23.40
N THR A 142 18.08 -10.67 23.80
CA THR A 142 18.61 -9.53 24.58
C THR A 142 19.48 -8.59 23.75
N THR A 143 19.63 -8.85 22.45
CA THR A 143 20.50 -8.08 21.56
C THR A 143 19.68 -7.28 20.55
N ALA A 144 20.05 -6.02 20.36
CA ALA A 144 19.52 -5.15 19.32
C ALA A 144 20.64 -4.84 18.33
N ASN A 145 20.44 -5.19 17.07
CA ASN A 145 21.40 -4.94 16.00
C ASN A 145 20.81 -3.97 14.97
N PRO A 146 21.59 -2.99 14.48
CA PRO A 146 21.17 -2.17 13.35
C PRO A 146 20.85 -3.05 12.14
N TRP A 147 19.71 -2.79 11.52
CA TRP A 147 19.20 -3.52 10.38
C TRP A 147 18.76 -2.55 9.28
N PRO A 148 19.19 -2.74 8.02
CA PRO A 148 18.79 -1.85 6.95
C PRO A 148 17.30 -2.02 6.65
N VAL A 149 16.57 -0.91 6.72
CA VAL A 149 15.12 -0.81 6.46
C VAL A 149 14.91 0.15 5.30
N PRO A 150 14.61 -0.37 4.10
CA PRO A 150 14.18 0.46 2.99
C PRO A 150 12.94 1.24 3.39
N THR A 151 13.01 2.56 3.27
CA THR A 151 11.96 3.48 3.65
C THR A 151 11.69 4.41 2.49
N TYR A 152 10.43 4.49 2.08
CA TYR A 152 9.98 5.45 1.08
C TYR A 152 9.43 6.69 1.78
N GLU A 153 9.92 7.87 1.41
CA GLU A 153 9.48 9.15 1.95
C GLU A 153 8.80 10.01 0.89
N TRP A 154 7.75 10.74 1.26
CA TRP A 154 7.10 11.73 0.41
C TRP A 154 6.44 12.82 1.28
N GLN A 155 6.14 13.97 0.66
CA GLN A 155 5.31 15.00 1.30
C GLN A 155 3.87 14.92 0.78
N ALA A 156 2.90 15.08 1.68
CA ALA A 156 1.49 15.18 1.33
C ALA A 156 0.71 15.93 2.42
N ASP A 157 -0.30 16.68 1.99
CA ASP A 157 -1.38 17.17 2.83
C ASP A 157 -2.69 16.43 2.51
N GLY A 158 -3.61 16.41 3.47
CA GLY A 158 -4.91 15.78 3.31
C GLY A 158 -4.83 14.33 2.85
N THR A 159 -5.85 13.90 2.11
CA THR A 159 -5.98 12.53 1.62
C THR A 159 -5.02 12.24 0.47
N PHE A 160 -4.30 11.12 0.57
CA PHE A 160 -3.44 10.62 -0.52
C PHE A 160 -3.52 9.11 -0.65
N CYS A 161 -3.03 8.61 -1.79
CA CYS A 161 -2.86 7.20 -2.07
C CYS A 161 -1.43 6.91 -2.54
N ARG A 162 -0.85 5.79 -2.11
CA ARG A 162 0.46 5.29 -2.53
C ARG A 162 0.35 3.81 -2.82
N ALA A 163 1.20 3.33 -3.73
CA ALA A 163 1.27 1.91 -3.99
C ALA A 163 2.70 1.44 -4.17
N TRP A 164 2.85 0.12 -4.01
CA TRP A 164 4.07 -0.61 -4.28
C TRP A 164 3.74 -1.87 -5.06
N VAL A 165 4.59 -2.18 -6.03
CA VAL A 165 4.57 -3.45 -6.76
C VAL A 165 5.67 -4.33 -6.21
N ILE A 166 5.32 -5.51 -5.69
CA ILE A 166 6.25 -6.41 -5.03
C ILE A 166 6.36 -7.70 -5.81
N GLN A 167 7.56 -8.05 -6.25
CA GLN A 167 7.83 -9.30 -6.95
C GLN A 167 8.96 -10.07 -6.28
N MET A 168 8.85 -11.39 -6.34
CA MET A 168 9.78 -12.32 -5.71
C MET A 168 9.97 -13.51 -6.64
N GLN A 169 11.23 -13.81 -6.98
CA GLN A 169 11.62 -14.92 -7.83
C GLN A 169 12.91 -15.54 -7.31
N THR A 170 13.38 -16.64 -7.90
CA THR A 170 14.68 -17.23 -7.55
C THR A 170 15.83 -16.32 -7.97
N GLU A 171 15.69 -15.65 -9.12
CA GLU A 171 16.69 -14.75 -9.68
C GLU A 171 16.04 -13.48 -10.23
N GLU A 172 16.80 -12.38 -10.26
CA GLU A 172 16.33 -11.08 -10.78
C GLU A 172 15.89 -11.16 -12.27
N SER A 173 16.59 -11.96 -13.07
CA SER A 173 16.29 -12.17 -14.50
C SER A 173 14.89 -12.75 -14.74
N GLN A 174 14.28 -13.34 -13.72
CA GLN A 174 12.98 -14.00 -13.78
C GLN A 174 11.83 -13.10 -13.33
N TRP A 175 12.11 -11.92 -12.79
CA TRP A 175 11.09 -10.98 -12.33
C TRP A 175 10.08 -10.64 -13.44
N PRO A 176 8.77 -10.91 -13.25
CA PRO A 176 7.78 -10.72 -14.31
C PRO A 176 7.52 -9.24 -14.64
N VAL A 177 7.66 -8.34 -13.67
CA VAL A 177 7.46 -6.90 -13.84
C VAL A 177 8.75 -6.27 -14.34
N GLU A 178 8.62 -5.55 -15.46
CA GLU A 178 9.69 -4.78 -16.10
C GLU A 178 9.74 -3.36 -15.56
N SER A 179 8.60 -2.69 -15.50
CA SER A 179 8.51 -1.30 -15.04
C SER A 179 7.11 -0.96 -14.53
N VAL A 180 6.99 0.19 -13.87
CA VAL A 180 5.71 0.73 -13.43
C VAL A 180 5.65 2.20 -13.81
N GLU A 181 4.55 2.60 -14.44
CA GLU A 181 4.29 3.98 -14.85
C GLU A 181 3.07 4.51 -14.11
N ALA A 182 3.25 5.56 -13.30
CA ALA A 182 2.15 6.23 -12.61
C ALA A 182 1.54 7.30 -13.53
N GLU A 183 0.21 7.32 -13.61
CA GLU A 183 -0.52 8.38 -14.30
C GLU A 183 -0.81 9.54 -13.32
N PRO A 184 -0.99 10.77 -13.82
CA PRO A 184 -1.40 11.90 -12.99
C PRO A 184 -2.69 11.62 -12.23
N THR A 185 -2.69 11.89 -10.92
CA THR A 185 -3.88 11.77 -10.08
C THR A 185 -4.89 12.87 -10.41
N GLN A 186 -6.14 12.51 -10.67
CA GLN A 186 -7.20 13.48 -10.99
C GLN A 186 -7.93 14.01 -9.75
N SER A 187 -7.92 13.24 -8.66
CA SER A 187 -8.57 13.61 -7.41
C SER A 187 -7.80 13.10 -6.18
N PRO A 188 -7.94 13.73 -5.01
CA PRO A 188 -7.31 13.25 -3.78
C PRO A 188 -7.68 11.79 -3.46
N GLY A 189 -6.69 10.98 -3.10
CA GLY A 189 -6.87 9.56 -2.85
C GLY A 189 -7.02 8.68 -4.10
N GLU A 190 -7.12 9.26 -5.29
CA GLU A 190 -7.08 8.49 -6.53
C GLU A 190 -5.64 8.08 -6.87
N LEU A 191 -5.49 6.90 -7.45
CA LEU A 191 -4.22 6.42 -7.99
C LEU A 191 -4.50 5.61 -9.26
N ARG A 192 -3.76 5.93 -10.32
CA ARG A 192 -3.78 5.19 -11.59
C ARG A 192 -2.35 4.88 -12.00
N PHE A 193 -2.10 3.65 -12.42
CA PHE A 193 -0.78 3.26 -12.89
C PHE A 193 -0.86 2.03 -13.78
N THR A 194 0.15 1.85 -14.62
CA THR A 194 0.33 0.65 -15.45
C THR A 194 1.56 -0.11 -14.98
N VAL A 195 1.40 -1.41 -14.78
CA VAL A 195 2.50 -2.34 -14.55
C VAL A 195 2.84 -3.01 -15.88
N HIS A 196 4.06 -2.80 -16.37
CA HIS A 196 4.53 -3.41 -17.61
C HIS A 196 5.22 -4.73 -17.30
N LEU A 197 4.83 -5.80 -18.00
CA LEU A 197 5.37 -7.13 -17.81
C LEU A 197 6.36 -7.47 -18.92
N ARG A 198 7.42 -8.22 -18.58
CA ARG A 198 8.48 -8.61 -19.53
C ARG A 198 8.00 -9.41 -20.75
N ASN A 199 6.81 -10.01 -20.67
CA ASN A 199 6.20 -10.76 -21.76
C ASN A 199 5.33 -9.88 -22.68
N GLY A 200 5.40 -8.55 -22.53
CA GLY A 200 4.65 -7.58 -23.33
C GLY A 200 3.21 -7.34 -22.86
N ARG A 201 2.72 -8.05 -21.84
CA ARG A 201 1.43 -7.76 -21.19
C ARG A 201 1.54 -6.51 -20.30
N ALA A 202 0.39 -5.93 -19.99
CA ALA A 202 0.29 -4.85 -19.01
C ALA A 202 -0.89 -5.06 -18.06
N ASP A 203 -0.74 -4.59 -16.83
CA ASP A 203 -1.82 -4.55 -15.84
C ASP A 203 -2.12 -3.09 -15.49
N HIS A 204 -3.28 -2.60 -15.90
CA HIS A 204 -3.74 -1.23 -15.63
C HIS A 204 -4.52 -1.21 -14.32
N VAL A 205 -4.01 -0.47 -13.34
CA VAL A 205 -4.53 -0.44 -11.98
C VAL A 205 -5.16 0.91 -11.71
N ILE A 206 -6.35 0.87 -11.13
CA ILE A 206 -7.05 2.08 -10.68
C ILE A 206 -7.54 1.87 -9.27
N ARG A 207 -7.27 2.85 -8.40
CA ARG A 207 -7.89 3.02 -7.10
C ARG A 207 -8.56 4.39 -7.08
N ARG A 208 -9.83 4.46 -6.71
CA ARG A 208 -10.56 5.69 -6.35
C ARG A 208 -11.38 5.50 -5.06
N PHE A 209 -12.10 6.53 -4.63
CA PHE A 209 -13.04 6.35 -3.52
C PHE A 209 -14.31 5.57 -3.94
N PRO A 210 -14.89 4.77 -3.04
CA PRO A 210 -16.20 4.15 -3.25
C PRO A 210 -17.31 5.18 -3.48
N GLY A 211 -18.33 4.81 -4.25
CA GLY A 211 -19.50 5.64 -4.57
C GLY A 211 -19.32 6.58 -5.76
N GLY A 212 -18.13 6.62 -6.39
CA GLY A 212 -17.90 7.38 -7.61
C GLY A 212 -18.70 6.85 -8.81
N PRO A 213 -19.14 7.72 -9.75
CA PRO A 213 -19.87 7.28 -10.95
C PRO A 213 -19.02 6.33 -11.79
N PRO A 214 -19.61 5.37 -12.52
CA PRO A 214 -18.85 4.54 -13.45
C PRO A 214 -18.10 5.39 -14.47
N PHE A 215 -16.91 4.96 -14.87
CA PHE A 215 -16.09 5.65 -15.87
C PHE A 215 -15.49 4.65 -16.85
N GLU A 216 -15.13 5.13 -18.03
CA GLU A 216 -14.48 4.31 -19.04
C GLU A 216 -12.97 4.25 -18.79
N CYS A 217 -12.41 3.04 -18.78
CA CYS A 217 -10.99 2.80 -18.78
C CYS A 217 -10.67 1.66 -19.75
N ARG A 218 -9.77 1.92 -20.72
CA ARG A 218 -9.27 0.92 -21.69
C ARG A 218 -10.40 0.10 -22.35
N GLY A 219 -11.47 0.79 -22.77
CA GLY A 219 -12.61 0.18 -23.47
C GLY A 219 -13.57 -0.61 -22.56
N GLY A 220 -13.44 -0.50 -21.24
CA GLY A 220 -14.35 -1.10 -20.27
C GLY A 220 -14.90 -0.07 -19.28
N MET A 221 -16.17 -0.21 -18.91
CA MET A 221 -16.76 0.57 -17.81
C MET A 221 -16.32 0.00 -16.47
N ILE A 222 -15.80 0.85 -15.58
CA ILE A 222 -15.41 0.54 -14.20
C ILE A 222 -16.35 1.28 -13.25
N ALA A 223 -17.10 0.53 -12.43
CA ALA A 223 -17.98 1.03 -11.39
C ALA A 223 -17.34 0.95 -9.99
N GLY A 224 -16.43 0.00 -9.77
CA GLY A 224 -15.75 -0.24 -8.50
C GLY A 224 -14.77 0.86 -8.08
N ASP A 225 -14.31 0.77 -6.84
CA ASP A 225 -13.29 1.66 -6.25
C ASP A 225 -11.86 1.14 -6.42
N LEU A 226 -11.70 -0.13 -6.78
CA LEU A 226 -10.43 -0.70 -7.18
C LEU A 226 -10.63 -1.63 -8.39
N ALA A 227 -9.75 -1.52 -9.38
CA ALA A 227 -9.75 -2.40 -10.55
C ALA A 227 -8.33 -2.71 -11.03
N VAL A 228 -8.15 -3.90 -11.59
CA VAL A 228 -6.96 -4.32 -12.34
C VAL A 228 -7.43 -4.87 -13.68
N LEU A 229 -6.99 -4.26 -14.78
CA LEU A 229 -7.29 -4.69 -16.14
C LEU A 229 -6.02 -5.20 -16.80
N ARG A 230 -5.98 -6.51 -17.06
CA ARG A 230 -4.86 -7.15 -17.75
C ARG A 230 -5.06 -7.08 -19.26
N THR A 231 -4.05 -6.62 -19.98
CA THR A 231 -4.02 -6.56 -21.44
C THR A 231 -2.84 -7.33 -22.01
N ASP A 232 -2.99 -7.84 -23.24
CA ASP A 232 -1.87 -8.33 -24.04
C ASP A 232 -1.13 -7.19 -24.75
N ALA A 233 -0.06 -7.53 -25.49
CA ALA A 233 0.73 -6.56 -26.25
C ALA A 233 -0.08 -5.83 -27.34
N ALA A 234 -1.21 -6.39 -27.79
CA ALA A 234 -2.13 -5.76 -28.73
C ALA A 234 -3.21 -4.91 -28.04
N GLY A 235 -3.23 -4.86 -26.70
CA GLY A 235 -4.23 -4.15 -25.91
C GLY A 235 -5.52 -4.94 -25.68
N THR A 236 -5.56 -6.23 -26.03
CA THR A 236 -6.74 -7.08 -25.80
C THR A 236 -6.85 -7.41 -24.32
N ASN A 237 -8.05 -7.22 -23.75
CA ASN A 237 -8.31 -7.58 -22.35
C ASN A 237 -8.24 -9.10 -22.14
N LEU A 238 -7.40 -9.53 -21.22
CA LEU A 238 -7.19 -10.94 -20.86
C LEU A 238 -7.85 -11.32 -19.54
N ALA A 239 -7.82 -10.43 -18.55
CA ALA A 239 -8.36 -10.67 -17.22
C ALA A 239 -8.78 -9.35 -16.56
N ARG A 240 -9.70 -9.44 -15.60
CA ARG A 240 -10.23 -8.28 -14.88
C ARG A 240 -10.51 -8.62 -13.42
N LEU A 241 -10.01 -7.77 -12.54
CA LEU A 241 -10.47 -7.65 -11.16
C LEU A 241 -11.20 -6.31 -11.01
N GLU A 242 -12.34 -6.31 -10.34
CA GLU A 242 -13.04 -5.10 -9.94
C GLU A 242 -13.69 -5.31 -8.57
N MET A 243 -13.37 -4.44 -7.62
CA MET A 243 -13.95 -4.43 -6.30
C MET A 243 -15.05 -3.38 -6.21
N GLN A 244 -16.28 -3.83 -6.05
CA GLN A 244 -17.48 -2.99 -5.88
C GLN A 244 -17.91 -2.95 -4.41
N GLN A 245 -18.95 -2.18 -4.09
CA GLN A 245 -19.54 -2.05 -2.74
C GLN A 245 -18.54 -1.59 -1.67
N GLY A 246 -17.57 -0.75 -2.04
CA GLY A 246 -16.61 -0.19 -1.08
C GLY A 246 -17.27 0.68 0.00
N GLU A 247 -18.45 1.27 -0.29
CA GLU A 247 -19.23 2.11 0.63
C GLU A 247 -19.73 1.35 1.87
N ASP A 248 -19.94 0.04 1.73
CA ASP A 248 -20.36 -0.85 2.82
C ASP A 248 -19.18 -1.52 3.54
N SER A 249 -17.94 -1.16 3.18
CA SER A 249 -16.73 -1.85 3.64
C SER A 249 -15.81 -0.94 4.45
N VAL A 250 -14.68 -1.49 4.91
CA VAL A 250 -13.59 -0.71 5.49
C VAL A 250 -13.01 0.33 4.51
N ALA A 251 -13.22 0.20 3.20
CA ALA A 251 -12.75 1.17 2.21
C ALA A 251 -13.59 2.45 2.11
N LYS A 252 -14.75 2.52 2.78
CA LYS A 252 -15.61 3.70 2.77
C LYS A 252 -14.85 4.94 3.28
N PRO A 253 -15.04 6.14 2.69
CA PRO A 253 -14.36 7.35 3.15
C PRO A 253 -14.71 7.71 4.59
N LEU A 254 -13.85 8.49 5.25
CA LEU A 254 -14.26 9.18 6.48
C LEU A 254 -15.31 10.25 6.14
N LEU A 255 -16.53 10.10 6.66
CA LEU A 255 -17.52 11.16 6.61
C LEU A 255 -17.10 12.29 7.57
N PRO A 256 -17.28 13.59 7.21
CA PRO A 256 -16.96 14.72 8.08
C PRO A 256 -17.64 14.65 9.46
N SER A 257 -18.83 14.04 9.54
CA SER A 257 -19.61 13.86 10.77
C SER A 257 -19.08 12.75 11.70
N ASN A 258 -18.17 11.91 11.21
CA ASN A 258 -17.65 10.74 11.93
C ASN A 258 -16.24 10.94 12.46
N LEU A 259 -15.68 12.16 12.35
CA LEU A 259 -14.45 12.51 13.03
C LEU A 259 -14.69 12.39 14.54
N PRO A 260 -13.94 11.55 15.29
CA PRO A 260 -14.03 11.56 16.73
C PRO A 260 -13.73 12.99 17.18
N ALA A 261 -14.67 13.59 17.93
CA ALA A 261 -14.46 14.91 18.51
C ALA A 261 -13.09 14.90 19.19
N ALA A 262 -12.20 15.81 18.80
CA ALA A 262 -10.88 15.93 19.39
C ALA A 262 -11.07 15.92 20.91
N ARG A 263 -10.60 14.85 21.58
CA ARG A 263 -10.67 14.81 23.03
C ARG A 263 -9.77 15.94 23.49
N ALA A 264 -10.36 16.97 24.08
CA ALA A 264 -9.61 17.99 24.78
C ALA A 264 -8.78 17.29 25.84
N GLU A 265 -7.47 17.18 25.61
CA GLU A 265 -6.55 16.70 26.62
C GLU A 265 -6.65 17.68 27.79
N THR A 266 -7.09 17.16 28.93
CA THR A 266 -7.06 17.93 30.16
C THR A 266 -5.59 18.07 30.52
N PRO A 267 -5.02 19.28 30.59
CA PRO A 267 -3.60 19.43 30.89
C PRO A 267 -3.33 18.78 32.25
N SER A 268 -2.45 17.79 32.26
CA SER A 268 -1.90 17.22 33.48
C SER A 268 -1.12 18.32 34.19
N LYS A 269 -1.53 18.62 35.44
CA LYS A 269 -0.79 19.49 36.35
C LYS A 269 0.50 18.82 36.83
#